data_AF-A0A1J3E9F6-F1
#
_entry.id   AF-A0A1J3E9F6-F1
#
_cell.length_a   1.000
_cell.length_b   1.000
_cell.length_c   1.000
_cell.angle_alpha   90.00
_cell.angle_beta   90.00
_cell.angle_gamma   90.00
#
_symmetry.space_group_name_H-M   'P 1'
#
loop_
_entity.id
_entity.type
_entity.pdbx_description
1 polymer ?
#
loop_
_entity_poly.entity_id
_entity_poly.type
_entity_poly.pdbx_seq_one_letter_code
_entity_poly.pdbx_strand_id
1 'polypeptide(L)'
;LRKISCRLLNHYFEALAGRKRAESQRLVANSLLEKPSSLFMVAVSLCFQLKEQPTTDDVDVDLLTANIVFAVSSLHFLIGQSDQATQNGFWSSLGEDEQVVFLKAFEVLDSRKGRSTFLALTSGNRTENDENDANDVRNVLIGSLLKRMGKIALEMASVQMRVVFNVYKAFASLMNQEECRLYAYKILLPLYKVSEGFAGKIISDELKQLAEEVRDGIRDETLGNQIFVEIYNEIRKHMKTKREKRKREDKLMAVVNPERNAKRKLRLSSKNKANKKRRMTSMKLSRWARS
;
A
#
# COMPACT_ATOMS: atom_id res chain seq x y z
N LEU A 1 -3.94 -22.96 -9.38
CA LEU A 1 -2.63 -22.29 -9.52
C LEU A 1 -2.33 -21.29 -8.38
N ARG A 2 -3.07 -20.17 -8.24
CA ARG A 2 -2.77 -19.11 -7.24
C ARG A 2 -2.48 -19.60 -5.82
N LYS A 3 -3.32 -20.49 -5.27
CA LYS A 3 -3.12 -21.04 -3.91
C LYS A 3 -1.85 -21.90 -3.79
N ILE A 4 -1.61 -22.74 -4.79
CA ILE A 4 -0.42 -23.61 -4.85
C ILE A 4 0.83 -22.73 -4.94
N SER A 5 0.83 -21.72 -5.80
CA SER A 5 1.92 -20.75 -5.91
C SER A 5 2.14 -19.99 -4.60
N CYS A 6 1.07 -19.58 -3.91
CA CYS A 6 1.15 -18.91 -2.61
C CYS A 6 1.83 -19.82 -1.58
N ARG A 7 1.39 -21.08 -1.45
CA ARG A 7 1.96 -22.07 -0.53
C ARG A 7 3.41 -22.40 -0.85
N LEU A 8 3.73 -22.62 -2.12
CA LEU A 8 5.10 -22.90 -2.57
C LEU A 8 6.03 -21.73 -2.26
N LEU A 9 5.58 -20.50 -2.52
CA LEU A 9 6.33 -19.29 -2.20
C LEU A 9 6.55 -19.15 -0.69
N ASN A 10 5.55 -19.50 0.11
CA ASN A 10 5.64 -19.45 1.57
C ASN A 10 6.68 -20.45 2.09
N HIS A 11 6.61 -21.73 1.68
CA HIS A 11 7.62 -22.72 2.03
C HIS A 11 9.03 -22.30 1.61
N TYR A 12 9.16 -21.68 0.44
CA TYR A 12 10.43 -21.15 -0.03
C TYR A 12 10.95 -20.02 0.88
N PHE A 13 10.08 -19.06 1.25
CA PHE A 13 10.44 -17.97 2.16
C PHE A 13 10.76 -18.45 3.58
N GLU A 14 10.05 -19.45 4.10
CA GLU A 14 10.37 -20.08 5.38
C GLU A 14 11.74 -20.77 5.36
N ALA A 15 12.03 -21.53 4.29
CA ALA A 15 13.34 -22.17 4.11
C ALA A 15 14.47 -21.14 4.02
N LEU A 16 14.25 -20.03 3.31
CA LEU A 16 15.21 -18.93 3.27
C LEU A 16 15.40 -18.29 4.65
N ALA A 17 14.31 -17.98 5.36
CA ALA A 17 14.38 -17.38 6.70
C ALA A 17 15.14 -18.27 7.69
N GLY A 18 14.94 -19.60 7.61
CA GLY A 18 15.65 -20.59 8.41
C GLY A 18 17.16 -20.58 8.15
N ARG A 19 17.59 -20.49 6.88
CA ARG A 19 19.01 -20.38 6.52
C ARG A 19 19.65 -19.09 7.07
N LYS A 20 18.97 -17.94 6.96
CA LYS A 20 19.51 -16.65 7.45
C LYS A 20 19.73 -16.63 8.97
N ARG A 21 18.98 -17.42 9.75
CA ARG A 21 19.16 -17.54 11.21
C ARG A 21 20.34 -18.44 11.59
N ALA A 22 20.74 -19.37 10.71
CA ALA A 22 21.83 -20.30 10.95
C ALA A 22 23.20 -19.73 10.53
N GLU A 23 23.25 -18.81 9.56
CA GLU A 23 24.49 -18.20 9.06
C GLU A 23 24.54 -16.71 9.40
N SER A 24 25.27 -16.38 10.46
CA SER A 24 25.62 -15.00 10.81
C SER A 24 26.42 -14.34 9.67
N GLN A 25 25.77 -13.41 8.95
CA GLN A 25 26.39 -12.40 8.08
C GLN A 25 27.30 -12.90 6.93
N ARG A 26 26.68 -13.33 5.82
CA ARG A 26 27.04 -12.93 4.43
C ARG A 26 26.17 -13.72 3.47
N LEU A 27 25.09 -13.12 2.96
CA LEU A 27 24.34 -13.73 1.86
C LEU A 27 24.78 -13.08 0.56
N VAL A 28 25.67 -13.80 -0.14
CA VAL A 28 25.79 -13.68 -1.59
C VAL A 28 24.45 -14.14 -2.16
N ALA A 29 23.83 -13.32 -3.00
CA ALA A 29 22.55 -13.56 -3.65
C ALA A 29 22.64 -14.76 -4.62
N ASN A 30 22.67 -15.97 -4.07
CA ASN A 30 22.82 -17.21 -4.83
C ASN A 30 21.47 -17.84 -5.19
N SER A 31 20.35 -17.26 -4.75
CA SER A 31 19.00 -17.72 -5.08
C SER A 31 18.18 -16.69 -5.87
N LEU A 32 17.33 -17.18 -6.78
CA LEU A 32 16.55 -16.37 -7.74
C LEU A 32 15.69 -15.29 -7.06
N LEU A 33 15.19 -15.57 -5.84
CA LEU A 33 14.32 -14.71 -5.05
C LEU A 33 15.04 -13.94 -3.94
N GLU A 34 16.37 -13.91 -3.94
CA GLU A 34 17.16 -13.03 -3.07
C GLU A 34 17.55 -11.71 -3.75
N LYS A 35 17.42 -11.63 -5.08
CA LYS A 35 17.69 -10.41 -5.83
C LYS A 35 16.65 -9.33 -5.53
N PRO A 36 17.04 -8.05 -5.30
CA PRO A 36 16.10 -6.95 -5.05
C PRO A 36 15.04 -6.78 -6.15
N SER A 37 15.42 -6.92 -7.42
CA SER A 37 14.52 -6.85 -8.57
C SER A 37 13.43 -7.93 -8.52
N SER A 38 13.82 -9.16 -8.22
CA SER A 38 12.93 -10.32 -8.08
C SER A 38 11.99 -10.17 -6.89
N LEU A 39 12.49 -9.74 -5.73
CA LEU A 39 11.66 -9.48 -4.54
C LEU A 39 10.64 -8.37 -4.78
N PHE A 40 11.04 -7.30 -5.47
CA PHE A 40 10.11 -6.24 -5.86
C PHE A 40 9.02 -6.75 -6.80
N MET A 41 9.39 -7.53 -7.82
CA MET A 41 8.41 -8.12 -8.75
C MET A 41 7.46 -9.10 -8.04
N VAL A 42 7.96 -9.91 -7.10
CA VAL A 42 7.13 -10.80 -6.27
C VAL A 42 6.17 -10.00 -5.39
N ALA A 43 6.65 -8.97 -4.70
CA ALA A 43 5.80 -8.12 -3.87
C ALA A 43 4.69 -7.43 -4.69
N VAL A 44 5.01 -6.95 -5.90
CA VAL A 44 4.01 -6.41 -6.83
C VAL A 44 3.00 -7.47 -7.25
N SER A 45 3.46 -8.68 -7.57
CA SER A 45 2.60 -9.81 -7.97
C SER A 45 1.65 -10.24 -6.84
N LEU A 46 2.13 -10.24 -5.60
CA LEU A 46 1.31 -10.51 -4.42
C LEU A 46 0.26 -9.41 -4.19
N CYS A 47 0.62 -8.13 -4.40
CA CYS A 47 -0.37 -7.03 -4.37
C CYS A 47 -1.46 -7.20 -5.44
N PHE A 48 -1.09 -7.69 -6.62
CA PHE A 48 -2.05 -7.99 -7.69
C PHE A 48 -2.94 -9.19 -7.31
N GLN A 49 -2.35 -10.26 -6.79
CA GLN A 49 -3.10 -11.42 -6.30
C GLN A 49 -4.09 -11.05 -5.20
N LEU A 50 -3.69 -10.19 -4.25
CA LEU A 50 -4.55 -9.65 -3.20
C LEU A 50 -5.75 -8.89 -3.78
N LYS A 51 -5.51 -8.05 -4.80
CA LYS A 51 -6.59 -7.31 -5.47
C LYS A 51 -7.58 -8.25 -6.16
N GLU A 52 -7.09 -9.26 -6.86
CA GLU A 52 -7.89 -10.21 -7.65
C GLU A 52 -8.43 -11.40 -6.83
N GLN A 53 -8.30 -11.35 -5.51
CA GLN A 53 -8.69 -12.44 -4.62
C GLN A 53 -10.22 -12.56 -4.52
N PRO A 54 -10.81 -13.74 -4.73
CA PRO A 54 -12.24 -13.95 -4.53
C PRO A 54 -12.60 -13.81 -3.05
N THR A 55 -13.80 -13.29 -2.77
CA THR A 55 -14.31 -13.04 -1.41
C THR A 55 -14.80 -14.31 -0.70
N THR A 56 -14.65 -15.48 -1.31
CA THR A 56 -15.06 -16.77 -0.77
C THR A 56 -13.90 -17.41 0.01
N ASP A 57 -14.16 -17.81 1.25
CA ASP A 57 -13.30 -18.22 2.39
C ASP A 57 -12.15 -19.21 2.17
N ASP A 58 -11.78 -19.53 0.94
CA ASP A 58 -10.88 -20.64 0.63
C ASP A 58 -9.43 -20.16 0.33
N VAL A 59 -9.08 -18.95 0.74
CA VAL A 59 -7.71 -18.43 0.62
C VAL A 59 -7.14 -18.21 2.00
N ASP A 60 -5.98 -18.81 2.23
CA ASP A 60 -5.17 -18.65 3.41
C ASP A 60 -4.64 -17.20 3.48
N VAL A 61 -5.45 -16.34 4.12
CA VAL A 61 -5.19 -14.91 4.35
C VAL A 61 -3.90 -14.73 5.12
N ASP A 62 -3.60 -15.62 6.05
CA ASP A 62 -2.40 -15.57 6.88
C ASP A 62 -1.16 -15.85 6.05
N LEU A 63 -1.22 -16.85 5.18
CA LEU A 63 -0.13 -17.19 4.28
C LEU A 63 0.14 -16.09 3.23
N LEU A 64 -0.91 -15.45 2.69
CA LEU A 64 -0.72 -14.30 1.80
C LEU A 64 -0.11 -13.11 2.55
N THR A 65 -0.57 -12.85 3.78
CA THR A 65 -0.03 -11.80 4.64
C THR A 65 1.46 -12.04 4.91
N ALA A 66 1.83 -13.25 5.33
CA ALA A 66 3.21 -13.65 5.60
C ALA A 66 4.11 -13.47 4.37
N ASN A 67 3.65 -13.92 3.20
CA ASN A 67 4.41 -13.76 1.96
C ASN A 67 4.64 -12.30 1.57
N ILE A 68 3.62 -11.44 1.72
CA ILE A 68 3.77 -10.01 1.45
C ILE A 68 4.76 -9.40 2.44
N VAL A 69 4.60 -9.67 3.74
CA VAL A 69 5.48 -9.16 4.78
C VAL A 69 6.93 -9.54 4.49
N PHE A 70 7.19 -10.83 4.23
CA PHE A 70 8.53 -11.32 3.93
C PHE A 70 9.14 -10.65 2.69
N ALA A 71 8.39 -10.56 1.59
CA ALA A 71 8.90 -9.98 0.35
C ALA A 71 9.24 -8.49 0.53
N VAL A 72 8.35 -7.73 1.18
CA VAL A 72 8.53 -6.29 1.39
C VAL A 72 9.62 -6.00 2.42
N SER A 73 9.70 -6.76 3.52
CA SER A 73 10.75 -6.58 4.54
C SER A 73 12.13 -7.00 4.05
N SER A 74 12.22 -8.11 3.31
CA SER A 74 13.47 -8.54 2.68
C SER A 74 13.96 -7.51 1.68
N LEU A 75 13.06 -6.95 0.86
CA LEU A 75 13.40 -5.89 -0.08
C LEU A 75 13.88 -4.62 0.64
N HIS A 76 13.18 -4.20 1.70
CA HIS A 76 13.57 -3.06 2.51
C HIS A 76 14.99 -3.23 3.07
N PHE A 77 15.28 -4.40 3.64
CA PHE A 77 16.56 -4.71 4.24
C PHE A 77 17.69 -4.73 3.20
N LEU A 78 17.51 -5.42 2.07
CA LEU A 78 18.53 -5.57 1.04
C LEU A 78 18.89 -4.23 0.40
N ILE A 79 17.89 -3.42 0.07
CA ILE A 79 18.14 -2.09 -0.49
C ILE A 79 18.79 -1.19 0.55
N GLY A 80 18.43 -1.35 1.82
CA GLY A 80 19.06 -0.58 2.88
C GLY A 80 20.53 -0.86 3.09
N GLN A 81 20.97 -2.10 2.89
CA GLN A 81 22.39 -2.44 2.88
C GLN A 81 23.11 -1.85 1.67
N SER A 82 22.49 -1.86 0.48
CA SER A 82 23.13 -1.32 -0.73
C SER A 82 23.24 0.21 -0.73
N ASP A 83 22.24 0.92 -0.18
CA ASP A 83 22.24 2.38 -0.12
C ASP A 83 23.33 2.91 0.85
N GLN A 84 23.61 2.19 1.94
CA GLN A 84 24.73 2.50 2.84
C GLN A 84 26.10 2.25 2.19
N ALA A 85 26.20 1.23 1.33
CA ALA A 85 27.45 0.85 0.67
C ALA A 85 27.78 1.71 -0.57
N THR A 86 26.77 2.27 -1.24
CA THR A 86 26.95 3.00 -2.50
C THR A 86 26.05 4.22 -2.56
N GLN A 87 26.53 5.36 -2.05
CA GLN A 87 25.81 6.65 -2.03
C GLN A 87 25.32 7.15 -3.41
N ASN A 88 25.62 6.47 -4.53
CA ASN A 88 25.03 6.75 -5.85
C ASN A 88 25.05 5.54 -6.83
N GLY A 89 25.19 4.30 -6.33
CA GLY A 89 25.56 3.16 -7.17
C GLY A 89 24.52 2.06 -7.38
N PHE A 90 23.42 2.04 -6.60
CA PHE A 90 22.47 0.92 -6.60
C PHE A 90 22.04 0.52 -8.01
N TRP A 91 21.52 1.47 -8.80
CA TRP A 91 21.02 1.18 -10.14
C TRP A 91 22.10 0.79 -11.15
N SER A 92 23.21 1.53 -11.16
CA SER A 92 24.33 1.27 -12.06
C SER A 92 25.05 -0.05 -11.76
N SER A 93 24.89 -0.58 -10.55
CA SER A 93 25.41 -1.90 -10.16
C SER A 93 24.57 -3.08 -10.65
N LEU A 94 23.32 -2.83 -11.08
CA LEU A 94 22.41 -3.86 -11.55
C LEU A 94 22.71 -4.24 -13.00
N GLY A 95 22.60 -5.54 -13.29
CA GLY A 95 22.58 -6.04 -14.67
C GLY A 95 21.39 -5.49 -15.47
N GLU A 96 21.51 -5.43 -16.79
CA GLU A 96 20.43 -4.95 -17.68
C GLU A 96 19.13 -5.74 -17.49
N ASP A 97 19.24 -7.05 -17.25
CA ASP A 97 18.12 -7.95 -16.95
C ASP A 97 17.40 -7.54 -15.66
N GLU A 98 18.12 -7.16 -14.62
CA GLU A 98 17.56 -6.74 -13.34
C GLU A 98 16.86 -5.37 -13.44
N GLN A 99 17.46 -4.45 -14.19
CA GLN A 99 16.86 -3.14 -14.47
C GLN A 99 15.52 -3.29 -15.20
N VAL A 100 15.46 -4.17 -16.21
CA VAL A 100 14.22 -4.48 -16.95
C VAL A 100 13.14 -5.03 -16.02
N VAL A 101 13.50 -5.91 -15.07
CA VAL A 101 12.56 -6.46 -14.09
C VAL A 101 11.96 -5.37 -13.20
N PHE A 102 12.75 -4.40 -12.73
CA PHE A 102 12.23 -3.27 -11.95
C PHE A 102 11.22 -2.43 -12.74
N LEU A 103 11.53 -2.10 -13.99
CA LEU A 103 10.64 -1.31 -14.84
C LEU A 103 9.33 -2.03 -15.14
N LYS A 104 9.40 -3.35 -15.38
CA LYS A 104 8.22 -4.21 -15.56
C LYS A 104 7.38 -4.28 -14.29
N ALA A 105 8.01 -4.40 -13.12
CA ALA A 105 7.31 -4.40 -11.85
C ALA A 105 6.52 -3.09 -11.61
N PHE A 106 7.11 -1.93 -11.94
CA PHE A 106 6.39 -0.65 -11.84
C PHE A 106 5.20 -0.52 -12.79
N GLU A 107 5.29 -1.12 -13.98
CA GLU A 107 4.19 -1.19 -14.94
C GLU A 107 3.03 -2.02 -14.38
N VAL A 108 3.32 -3.22 -13.86
CA VAL A 108 2.30 -4.08 -13.22
C VAL A 108 1.70 -3.43 -11.97
N LEU A 109 2.50 -2.70 -11.20
CA LEU A 109 2.04 -1.95 -10.02
C LEU A 109 1.13 -0.77 -10.39
N ASP A 110 1.16 -0.33 -11.66
CA ASP A 110 0.50 0.86 -12.19
C ASP A 110 0.87 2.12 -11.38
N SER A 111 2.19 2.29 -11.17
CA SER A 111 2.75 3.42 -10.42
C SER A 111 3.63 4.29 -11.33
N ARG A 112 2.99 5.05 -12.25
CA ARG A 112 3.72 5.97 -13.15
C ARG A 112 4.60 6.97 -12.41
N LYS A 113 4.08 7.58 -11.33
CA LYS A 113 4.84 8.50 -10.48
C LYS A 113 6.01 7.77 -9.80
N GLY A 114 5.79 6.57 -9.27
CA GLY A 114 6.85 5.78 -8.64
C GLY A 114 7.96 5.46 -9.63
N ARG A 115 7.62 4.99 -10.83
CA ARG A 115 8.59 4.74 -11.92
C ARG A 115 9.39 5.98 -12.28
N SER A 116 8.73 7.11 -12.45
CA SER A 116 9.38 8.37 -12.82
C SER A 116 10.33 8.86 -11.73
N THR A 117 9.91 8.83 -10.45
CA THR A 117 10.78 9.22 -9.33
C THR A 117 11.94 8.25 -9.18
N PHE A 118 11.70 6.95 -9.31
CA PHE A 118 12.74 5.93 -9.26
C PHE A 118 13.81 6.18 -10.32
N LEU A 119 13.41 6.34 -11.59
CA LEU A 119 14.33 6.65 -12.69
C LEU A 119 15.14 7.94 -12.47
N ALA A 120 14.51 8.98 -11.92
CA ALA A 120 15.19 10.24 -11.62
C ALA A 120 16.26 10.09 -10.52
N LEU A 121 15.97 9.28 -9.49
CA LEU A 121 16.93 9.00 -8.42
C LEU A 121 18.10 8.17 -8.88
N THR A 122 17.87 7.33 -9.90
CA THR A 122 18.87 6.39 -10.40
C THR A 122 19.66 6.92 -11.60
N SER A 123 19.28 8.04 -12.20
CA SER A 123 19.95 8.63 -13.37
C SER A 123 21.13 9.56 -13.04
N GLY A 124 21.56 9.64 -11.78
CA GLY A 124 22.71 10.44 -11.35
C GLY A 124 22.55 11.97 -11.36
N ASN A 125 21.46 12.50 -11.94
CA ASN A 125 21.18 13.94 -12.01
C ASN A 125 20.50 14.46 -10.73
N ARG A 126 21.13 14.30 -9.57
CA ARG A 126 20.68 14.97 -8.34
C ARG A 126 21.06 16.45 -8.43
N THR A 127 20.10 17.34 -8.63
CA THR A 127 20.32 18.77 -8.43
C THR A 127 20.49 19.03 -6.93
N GLU A 128 21.52 19.79 -6.55
CA GLU A 128 21.95 20.08 -5.17
C GLU A 128 20.87 20.71 -4.25
N ASN A 129 19.69 21.05 -4.79
CA ASN A 129 18.58 21.67 -4.06
C ASN A 129 17.53 20.68 -3.50
N ASP A 130 17.70 19.37 -3.66
CA ASP A 130 16.75 18.34 -3.21
C ASP A 130 17.13 17.75 -1.82
N GLU A 131 17.47 18.61 -0.86
CA GLU A 131 17.66 18.28 0.58
C GLU A 131 16.36 17.86 1.30
N ASN A 132 15.44 17.21 0.60
CA ASN A 132 14.38 16.44 1.25
C ASN A 132 14.77 14.97 1.20
N ASP A 133 15.33 14.53 2.33
CA ASP A 133 15.65 13.17 2.80
C ASP A 133 14.52 12.11 2.60
N ALA A 134 13.39 12.52 2.00
CA ALA A 134 12.20 11.73 1.72
C ALA A 134 12.22 10.98 0.38
N ASN A 135 13.16 11.25 -0.54
CA ASN A 135 13.21 10.60 -1.87
C ASN A 135 14.37 9.60 -1.98
N ASP A 136 14.50 8.69 -1.02
CA ASP A 136 15.38 7.53 -1.16
C ASP A 136 14.77 6.47 -2.09
N VAL A 137 15.61 5.71 -2.82
CA VAL A 137 15.21 4.59 -3.69
C VAL A 137 14.37 3.59 -2.90
N ARG A 138 14.79 3.28 -1.67
CA ARG A 138 14.04 2.45 -0.74
C ARG A 138 12.64 3.00 -0.48
N ASN A 139 12.51 4.31 -0.30
CA ASN A 139 11.22 4.94 -0.07
C ASN A 139 10.31 4.89 -1.30
N VAL A 140 10.88 5.00 -2.50
CA VAL A 140 10.10 4.91 -3.75
C VAL A 140 9.56 3.52 -3.98
N LEU A 141 10.39 2.48 -3.81
CA LEU A 141 10.00 1.08 -4.05
C LEU A 141 8.99 0.61 -3.01
N ILE A 142 9.37 0.63 -1.74
CA ILE A 142 8.51 0.19 -0.62
C ILE A 142 7.29 1.10 -0.50
N GLY A 143 7.48 2.42 -0.62
CA GLY A 143 6.37 3.36 -0.56
C GLY A 143 5.35 3.19 -1.68
N SER A 144 5.77 2.81 -2.89
CA SER A 144 4.84 2.51 -3.99
C SER A 144 3.98 1.27 -3.67
N LEU A 145 4.57 0.23 -3.08
CA LEU A 145 3.87 -0.98 -2.64
C LEU A 145 2.87 -0.65 -1.52
N LEU A 146 3.32 0.01 -0.45
CA LEU A 146 2.46 0.40 0.68
C LEU A 146 1.29 1.27 0.23
N LYS A 147 1.54 2.23 -0.67
CA LYS A 147 0.51 3.09 -1.25
C LYS A 147 -0.48 2.29 -2.10
N ARG A 148 -0.02 1.29 -2.86
CA ARG A 148 -0.91 0.41 -3.64
C ARG A 148 -1.79 -0.42 -2.71
N MET A 149 -1.21 -1.03 -1.68
CA MET A 149 -1.96 -1.80 -0.67
C MET A 149 -3.02 -0.94 0.02
N GLY A 150 -2.68 0.31 0.39
CA GLY A 150 -3.65 1.23 0.99
C GLY A 150 -4.81 1.58 0.07
N LYS A 151 -4.59 1.66 -1.25
CA LYS A 151 -5.68 1.79 -2.23
C LYS A 151 -6.55 0.54 -2.28
N ILE A 152 -5.91 -0.64 -2.35
CA ILE A 152 -6.61 -1.94 -2.37
C ILE A 152 -7.52 -2.07 -1.14
N ALA A 153 -7.03 -1.78 0.06
CA ALA A 153 -7.84 -1.82 1.28
C ALA A 153 -9.09 -0.92 1.20
N LEU A 154 -8.93 0.31 0.71
CA LEU A 154 -10.02 1.27 0.62
C LEU A 154 -11.02 0.95 -0.51
N GLU A 155 -10.57 0.37 -1.61
CA GLU A 155 -11.39 0.13 -2.81
C GLU A 155 -12.05 -1.27 -2.85
N MET A 156 -11.40 -2.30 -2.29
CA MET A 156 -11.84 -3.70 -2.38
C MET A 156 -12.69 -4.15 -1.18
N ALA A 157 -12.94 -5.46 -1.02
CA ALA A 157 -13.77 -6.00 0.06
C ALA A 157 -13.04 -6.06 1.42
N SER A 158 -13.78 -6.50 2.45
CA SER A 158 -13.33 -6.60 3.85
C SER A 158 -12.08 -7.47 4.01
N VAL A 159 -12.01 -8.59 3.29
CA VAL A 159 -10.90 -9.54 3.35
C VAL A 159 -9.58 -8.88 2.95
N GLN A 160 -9.57 -8.13 1.84
CA GLN A 160 -8.36 -7.43 1.40
C GLN A 160 -7.94 -6.35 2.39
N MET A 161 -8.90 -5.62 2.97
CA MET A 161 -8.61 -4.62 4.00
C MET A 161 -7.93 -5.27 5.21
N ARG A 162 -8.44 -6.42 5.67
CA ARG A 162 -7.86 -7.19 6.79
C ARG A 162 -6.41 -7.61 6.49
N VAL A 163 -6.16 -8.19 5.32
CA VAL A 163 -4.80 -8.57 4.88
C VAL A 163 -3.87 -7.36 4.93
N VAL A 164 -4.26 -6.21 4.33
CA VAL A 164 -3.41 -5.02 4.28
C VAL A 164 -3.09 -4.48 5.67
N PHE A 165 -4.05 -4.45 6.59
CA PHE A 165 -3.81 -3.97 7.95
C PHE A 165 -2.89 -4.90 8.74
N ASN A 166 -3.03 -6.22 8.56
CA ASN A 166 -2.11 -7.19 9.15
C ASN A 166 -0.70 -7.07 8.55
N VAL A 167 -0.58 -6.82 7.24
CA VAL A 167 0.70 -6.51 6.61
C VAL A 167 1.32 -5.26 7.21
N TYR A 168 0.55 -4.17 7.39
CA TYR A 168 1.07 -2.95 8.02
C TYR A 168 1.54 -3.16 9.44
N LYS A 169 0.77 -3.89 10.26
CA LYS A 169 1.15 -4.26 11.63
C LYS A 169 2.48 -5.01 11.65
N ALA A 170 2.54 -6.13 10.92
CA ALA A 170 3.71 -6.99 10.91
C ALA A 170 4.93 -6.28 10.31
N PHE A 171 4.75 -5.53 9.22
CA PHE A 171 5.84 -4.80 8.58
C PHE A 171 6.41 -3.70 9.47
N ALA A 172 5.57 -2.90 10.13
CA ALA A 172 6.02 -1.86 11.04
C ALA A 172 6.75 -2.45 12.26
N SER A 173 6.30 -3.60 12.79
CA SER A 173 6.95 -4.26 13.93
C SER A 173 8.38 -4.76 13.65
N LEU A 174 8.78 -4.84 12.38
CA LEU A 174 10.12 -5.26 11.96
C LEU A 174 11.10 -4.07 11.80
N MET A 175 10.64 -2.84 12.02
CA MET A 175 11.39 -1.61 11.75
C MET A 175 11.75 -0.86 13.02
N ASN A 176 12.85 -0.12 12.96
CA ASN A 176 13.10 0.91 13.96
C ASN A 176 12.26 2.18 13.69
N GLN A 177 12.31 3.14 14.62
CA GLN A 177 11.53 4.37 14.56
C GLN A 177 11.82 5.21 13.29
N GLU A 178 13.09 5.33 12.89
CA GLU A 178 13.51 6.12 11.73
C GLU A 178 13.07 5.47 10.41
N GLU A 179 13.27 4.16 10.28
CA GLU A 179 12.82 3.38 9.11
C GLU A 179 11.29 3.44 8.98
N CYS A 180 10.56 3.26 10.08
CA CYS A 180 9.11 3.32 10.07
C CYS A 180 8.61 4.73 9.70
N ARG A 181 9.32 5.79 10.11
CA ARG A 181 8.97 7.19 9.78
C ARG A 181 8.91 7.43 8.26
N LEU A 182 9.80 6.81 7.47
CA LEU A 182 9.83 6.92 6.00
C LEU A 182 8.50 6.49 5.34
N TYR A 183 7.82 5.53 5.98
CA TYR A 183 6.63 4.88 5.46
C TYR A 183 5.34 5.29 6.17
N ALA A 184 5.46 5.88 7.35
CA ALA A 184 4.36 6.16 8.28
C ALA A 184 3.19 6.88 7.62
N TYR A 185 3.43 7.93 6.81
CA TYR A 185 2.32 8.60 6.11
C TYR A 185 1.52 7.64 5.21
N LYS A 186 2.21 6.74 4.50
CA LYS A 186 1.62 5.81 3.53
C LYS A 186 0.82 4.71 4.23
N ILE A 187 1.27 4.28 5.41
CA ILE A 187 0.63 3.28 6.27
C ILE A 187 -0.55 3.88 7.06
N LEU A 188 -0.35 5.03 7.70
CA LEU A 188 -1.35 5.66 8.57
C LEU A 188 -2.51 6.29 7.80
N LEU A 189 -2.32 6.75 6.56
CA LEU A 189 -3.39 7.35 5.76
C LEU A 189 -4.62 6.45 5.55
N PRO A 190 -4.50 5.19 5.12
CA PRO A 190 -5.64 4.29 5.01
C PRO A 190 -6.26 3.93 6.38
N LEU A 191 -5.44 3.75 7.43
CA LEU A 191 -5.92 3.50 8.80
C LEU A 191 -6.76 4.68 9.31
N TYR A 192 -6.23 5.91 9.22
CA TYR A 192 -6.92 7.16 9.51
C TYR A 192 -8.29 7.23 8.82
N LYS A 193 -8.34 6.91 7.52
CA LYS A 193 -9.61 6.97 6.78
C LYS A 193 -10.63 5.96 7.27
N VAL A 194 -10.21 4.80 7.74
CA VAL A 194 -11.14 3.78 8.25
C VAL A 194 -11.61 4.15 9.65
N SER A 195 -10.69 4.45 10.57
CA SER A 195 -11.02 4.84 11.95
C SER A 195 -11.91 6.09 12.01
N GLU A 196 -11.60 7.11 11.21
CA GLU A 196 -12.33 8.39 11.22
C GLU A 196 -13.57 8.40 10.31
N GLY A 197 -13.98 7.26 9.74
CA GLY A 197 -15.19 7.16 8.91
C GLY A 197 -15.09 7.84 7.54
N PHE A 198 -13.88 8.03 7.02
CA PHE A 198 -13.60 8.68 5.74
C PHE A 198 -13.25 7.72 4.59
N ALA A 199 -13.50 6.42 4.77
CA ALA A 199 -13.28 5.39 3.76
C ALA A 199 -14.25 5.48 2.56
N GLY A 200 -15.35 6.24 2.68
CA GLY A 200 -16.32 6.43 1.60
C GLY A 200 -17.22 5.22 1.32
N LYS A 201 -17.16 4.20 2.19
CA LYS A 201 -18.03 3.01 2.20
C LYS A 201 -18.37 2.64 3.65
N ILE A 202 -19.38 1.81 3.83
CA ILE A 202 -19.72 1.26 5.15
C ILE A 202 -18.65 0.22 5.51
N ILE A 203 -18.03 0.37 6.67
CA ILE A 203 -17.02 -0.54 7.23
C ILE A 203 -17.62 -1.18 8.48
N SER A 204 -17.45 -2.50 8.64
CA SER A 204 -17.86 -3.20 9.85
C SER A 204 -17.07 -2.71 11.06
N ASP A 205 -17.66 -2.79 12.25
CA ASP A 205 -16.99 -2.30 13.45
C ASP A 205 -15.74 -3.12 13.79
N GLU A 206 -15.73 -4.42 13.50
CA GLU A 206 -14.51 -5.26 13.58
C GLU A 206 -13.33 -4.70 12.78
N LEU A 207 -13.56 -4.21 11.57
CA LEU A 207 -12.49 -3.68 10.72
C LEU A 207 -12.05 -2.28 11.13
N LYS A 208 -12.95 -1.49 11.73
CA LYS A 208 -12.57 -0.22 12.35
C LYS A 208 -11.71 -0.45 13.58
N GLN A 209 -12.12 -1.39 14.43
CA GLN A 209 -11.35 -1.80 15.60
C GLN A 209 -9.96 -2.30 15.17
N LEU A 210 -9.87 -3.16 14.16
CA LEU A 210 -8.57 -3.58 13.61
C LEU A 210 -7.73 -2.39 13.13
N ALA A 211 -8.34 -1.41 12.45
CA ALA A 211 -7.62 -0.22 11.99
C ALA A 211 -7.07 0.62 13.17
N GLU A 212 -7.86 0.75 14.24
CA GLU A 212 -7.47 1.46 15.46
C GLU A 212 -6.38 0.73 16.21
N GLU A 213 -6.51 -0.58 16.42
CA GLU A 213 -5.50 -1.44 17.03
C GLU A 213 -4.16 -1.38 16.28
N VAL A 214 -4.18 -1.46 14.94
CA VAL A 214 -2.96 -1.36 14.13
C VAL A 214 -2.37 0.06 14.20
N ARG A 215 -3.20 1.10 14.14
CA ARG A 215 -2.75 2.49 14.27
C ARG A 215 -2.08 2.73 15.62
N ASP A 216 -2.71 2.26 16.70
CA ASP A 216 -2.26 2.48 18.07
C ASP A 216 -1.02 1.64 18.38
N GLY A 217 -0.94 0.39 17.89
CA GLY A 217 0.29 -0.40 17.96
C GLY A 217 1.46 0.27 17.24
N ILE A 218 1.27 0.83 16.04
CA ILE A 218 2.32 1.58 15.33
C ILE A 218 2.74 2.83 16.12
N ARG A 219 1.81 3.52 16.77
CA ARG A 219 2.11 4.68 17.63
C ARG A 219 2.95 4.26 18.84
N ASP A 220 2.50 3.23 19.56
CA ASP A 220 3.00 2.89 20.89
C ASP A 220 4.27 2.04 20.82
N GLU A 221 4.37 1.13 19.86
CA GLU A 221 5.47 0.16 19.76
C GLU A 221 6.60 0.59 18.82
N THR A 222 6.33 1.46 17.82
CA THR A 222 7.32 1.75 16.75
C THR A 222 7.65 3.24 16.61
N LEU A 223 6.66 4.11 16.37
CA LEU A 223 6.92 5.51 16.05
C LEU A 223 7.12 6.40 17.26
N GLY A 224 6.52 6.06 18.40
CA GLY A 224 6.40 6.96 19.54
C GLY A 224 5.39 8.09 19.30
N ASN A 225 4.91 8.67 20.40
CA ASN A 225 3.80 9.61 20.38
C ASN A 225 4.08 10.89 19.58
N GLN A 226 5.27 11.47 19.71
CA GLN A 226 5.60 12.76 19.07
C GLN A 226 5.55 12.66 17.53
N ILE A 227 6.32 11.73 16.95
CA ILE A 227 6.36 11.51 15.50
C ILE A 227 4.99 11.11 14.97
N PHE A 228 4.26 10.26 15.71
CA PHE A 228 2.91 9.89 15.35
C PHE A 228 1.98 11.10 15.24
N VAL A 229 1.96 11.97 16.25
CA VAL A 229 1.10 13.17 16.28
C VAL A 229 1.40 14.10 15.12
N GLU A 230 2.68 14.31 14.79
CA GLU A 230 3.10 15.12 13.65
C GLU A 230 2.52 14.59 12.33
N ILE A 231 2.72 13.30 12.04
CA ILE A 231 2.28 12.67 10.80
C ILE A 231 0.74 12.56 10.74
N TYR A 232 0.10 12.23 11.85
CA TYR A 232 -1.36 12.12 11.92
C TYR A 232 -2.04 13.48 11.71
N ASN A 233 -1.45 14.56 12.25
CA ASN A 233 -1.91 15.93 11.99
C ASN A 233 -1.67 16.35 10.54
N GLU A 234 -0.55 15.96 9.94
CA GLU A 234 -0.28 16.19 8.52
C GLU A 234 -1.35 15.53 7.65
N ILE A 235 -1.69 14.27 7.92
CA ILE A 235 -2.77 13.53 7.23
C ILE A 235 -4.10 14.25 7.40
N ARG A 236 -4.46 14.64 8.64
CA ARG A 236 -5.69 15.37 8.95
C ARG A 236 -5.77 16.68 8.17
N LYS A 237 -4.71 17.49 8.17
CA LYS A 237 -4.61 18.76 7.44
C LYS A 237 -4.73 18.54 5.94
N HIS A 238 -3.98 17.61 5.37
CA HIS A 238 -4.05 17.28 3.94
C HIS A 238 -5.46 16.84 3.51
N MET A 239 -6.13 16.01 4.32
CA MET A 239 -7.50 15.57 4.05
C MET A 239 -8.52 16.71 4.14
N LYS A 240 -8.37 17.62 5.10
CA LYS A 240 -9.20 18.84 5.22
C LYS A 240 -9.02 19.73 4.00
N THR A 241 -7.78 20.07 3.64
CA THR A 241 -7.46 20.88 2.46
C THR A 241 -8.02 20.27 1.18
N LYS A 242 -7.90 18.96 0.99
CA LYS A 242 -8.45 18.27 -0.19
C LYS A 242 -9.98 18.30 -0.23
N ARG A 243 -10.68 18.35 0.91
CA ARG A 243 -12.15 18.53 0.94
C ARG A 243 -12.55 19.96 0.63
N GLU A 244 -11.87 20.93 1.24
CA GLU A 244 -12.15 22.35 1.03
C GLU A 244 -11.88 22.75 -0.42
N LYS A 245 -10.78 22.27 -1.03
CA LYS A 245 -10.50 22.44 -2.45
C LYS A 245 -11.64 21.92 -3.33
N ARG A 246 -12.11 20.69 -3.10
CA ARG A 246 -13.27 20.12 -3.83
C ARG A 246 -14.55 20.94 -3.66
N LYS A 247 -14.84 21.43 -2.44
CA LYS A 247 -15.99 22.30 -2.19
C LYS A 247 -15.87 23.64 -2.92
N ARG A 248 -14.67 24.23 -2.95
CA ARG A 248 -14.40 25.49 -3.66
C ARG A 248 -14.51 25.32 -5.17
N GLU A 249 -13.93 24.26 -5.72
CA GLU A 249 -14.04 23.91 -7.14
C GLU A 249 -15.50 23.68 -7.55
N ASP A 250 -16.28 22.96 -6.74
CA ASP A 250 -17.71 22.74 -7.00
C ASP A 250 -18.52 24.05 -6.98
N LYS A 251 -18.20 24.98 -6.06
CA LYS A 251 -18.82 26.32 -6.03
C LYS A 251 -18.43 27.16 -7.24
N LEU A 252 -17.15 27.16 -7.63
CA LEU A 252 -16.66 27.89 -8.79
C LEU A 252 -17.30 27.38 -10.08
N MET A 253 -17.41 26.06 -10.24
CA MET A 253 -18.09 25.42 -11.36
C MET A 253 -19.55 25.85 -11.48
N ALA A 254 -20.24 26.09 -10.36
CA ALA A 254 -21.62 26.57 -10.38
C ALA A 254 -21.75 27.98 -10.96
N VAL A 255 -20.72 28.82 -10.81
CA VAL A 255 -20.69 30.20 -11.31
C VAL A 255 -20.16 30.26 -12.74
N VAL A 256 -19.02 29.61 -13.02
CA VAL A 256 -18.34 29.67 -14.33
C VAL A 256 -19.08 28.86 -15.39
N ASN A 257 -19.69 27.73 -15.04
CA ASN A 257 -20.44 26.90 -15.99
C ASN A 257 -21.69 26.27 -15.32
N PRO A 258 -22.77 27.05 -15.18
CA PRO A 258 -23.99 26.62 -14.50
C PRO A 258 -24.65 25.42 -15.20
N GLU A 259 -24.60 25.34 -16.53
CA GLU A 259 -25.17 24.23 -17.30
C GLU A 259 -24.45 22.91 -17.01
N ARG A 260 -23.11 22.91 -16.98
CA ARG A 260 -22.30 21.72 -16.63
C ARG A 260 -22.52 21.29 -15.18
N ASN A 261 -22.69 22.25 -14.26
CA ASN A 261 -23.03 21.96 -12.87
C ASN A 261 -24.43 21.32 -12.75
N ALA A 262 -25.43 21.87 -13.48
CA ALA A 262 -26.78 21.31 -13.54
C ALA A 262 -26.79 19.88 -14.12
N LYS A 263 -26.10 19.64 -15.24
CA LYS A 263 -25.92 18.30 -15.83
C LYS A 263 -25.29 17.31 -14.83
N ARG A 264 -24.26 17.73 -14.10
CA ARG A 264 -23.64 16.90 -13.04
C ARG A 264 -24.63 16.57 -11.92
N LYS A 265 -25.40 17.55 -11.43
CA LYS A 265 -26.43 17.34 -10.40
C LYS A 265 -27.52 16.37 -10.86
N LEU A 266 -28.01 16.51 -12.10
CA LEU A 266 -28.97 15.59 -12.71
C LEU A 266 -28.42 14.16 -12.76
N ARG A 267 -27.16 13.98 -13.18
CA ARG A 267 -26.50 12.67 -13.23
C ARG A 267 -26.31 12.03 -11.84
N LEU A 268 -25.99 12.83 -10.82
CA LEU A 268 -25.92 12.33 -9.44
C LEU A 268 -27.30 11.92 -8.92
N SER A 269 -28.32 12.73 -9.18
CA SER A 269 -29.70 12.42 -8.80
C SER A 269 -30.20 11.12 -9.44
N SER A 270 -29.95 10.93 -10.74
CA SER A 270 -30.32 9.69 -11.44
C SER A 270 -29.58 8.47 -10.88
N LYS A 271 -28.28 8.57 -10.61
CA LYS A 271 -27.49 7.50 -9.96
C LYS A 271 -28.05 7.16 -8.58
N ASN A 272 -28.37 8.16 -7.77
CA ASN A 272 -28.92 7.96 -6.42
C ASN A 272 -30.31 7.29 -6.47
N LYS A 273 -31.19 7.71 -7.39
CA LYS A 273 -32.49 7.06 -7.62
C LYS A 273 -32.31 5.58 -8.00
N ALA A 274 -31.40 5.29 -8.94
CA ALA A 274 -31.12 3.91 -9.36
C ALA A 274 -30.58 3.06 -8.19
N ASN A 275 -29.68 3.62 -7.38
CA ASN A 275 -29.12 2.92 -6.23
C ASN A 275 -30.17 2.66 -5.13
N LYS A 276 -31.06 3.63 -4.87
CA LYS A 276 -32.20 3.46 -3.97
C LYS A 276 -33.14 2.35 -4.46
N LYS A 277 -33.44 2.30 -5.76
CA LYS A 277 -34.26 1.23 -6.37
C LYS A 277 -33.62 -0.14 -6.15
N ARG A 278 -32.32 -0.30 -6.47
CA ARG A 278 -31.56 -1.55 -6.24
C ARG A 278 -31.61 -1.99 -4.78
N ARG A 279 -31.41 -1.07 -3.84
CA ARG A 279 -31.46 -1.35 -2.40
C ARG A 279 -32.85 -1.82 -1.96
N MET A 280 -33.92 -1.18 -2.42
CA MET A 280 -35.28 -1.62 -2.11
C MET A 280 -35.61 -2.99 -2.72
N THR A 281 -35.20 -3.26 -3.96
CA THR A 281 -35.40 -4.58 -4.59
C THR A 281 -34.66 -5.68 -3.84
N SER A 282 -33.40 -5.44 -3.44
CA SER A 282 -32.62 -6.37 -2.62
C SER A 282 -33.26 -6.61 -1.24
N MET A 283 -33.79 -5.58 -0.59
CA MET A 283 -34.53 -5.70 0.67
C MET A 283 -35.83 -6.50 0.51
N LYS A 284 -36.53 -6.38 -0.63
CA LYS A 284 -37.74 -7.16 -0.91
C LYS A 284 -37.41 -8.64 -1.15
N LEU A 285 -36.42 -8.93 -1.98
CA LEU A 285 -35.95 -10.30 -2.26
C LEU A 285 -35.47 -11.02 -0.99
N SER A 286 -34.71 -10.34 -0.14
CA SER A 286 -34.26 -10.90 1.16
C SER A 286 -35.38 -11.07 2.19
N ARG A 287 -36.52 -10.37 2.04
CA ARG A 287 -37.73 -10.64 2.82
C ARG A 287 -38.46 -11.87 2.29
N TRP A 288 -38.57 -12.02 0.98
CA TRP A 288 -39.21 -13.17 0.34
C TRP A 288 -38.45 -14.48 0.58
N ALA A 289 -37.12 -14.46 0.56
CA ALA A 289 -36.30 -15.65 0.82
C ALA A 289 -36.32 -16.11 2.29
N ARG A 290 -36.92 -15.34 3.20
CA ARG A 290 -37.07 -15.68 4.64
C ARG A 290 -38.51 -16.08 5.00
N SER A 291 -39.41 -16.11 4.03
CA SER A 291 -40.81 -16.50 4.17
C SER A 291 -41.05 -17.81 3.44
#